data_AF-X1NF55-F1
#
_entry.id   AF-X1NF55-F1
#
_cell.length_a   1.000
_cell.length_b   1.000
_cell.length_c   1.000
_cell.angle_alpha   90.00
_cell.angle_beta   90.00
_cell.angle_gamma   90.00
#
_symmetry.space_group_name_H-M   'P 1'
#
loop_
_entity.id
_entity.type
_entity.pdbx_description
1 polymer ?
#
loop_
_entity_poly.entity_id
_entity_poly.type
_entity_poly.pdbx_seq_one_letter_code
_entity_poly.pdbx_strand_id
1 'polypeptide(L)'
;NYKNQAQEYKNNYVLQYRYPDYTTEDLDWIYSLGYTRKLHPHSPLKMAKFSVVTHRGCIGGCNFCSIALHQGDEIISRSEANILKETKGLTKHPDFKGYIDDFGGPSANMYGMDCEKRCGESCWRCTDLDRSHRRLISLLRKARAIPGVKKIFVRSGIRYDLALDSEEYIKELSEHHISGTLKIAPEHFSGEVLRLMNKDNSRFDKFVDLFNSLNKGKKQTLRYYIMIGHPGDDEGQVKLLGEKLARLRNIEHFQLFTPTPMTVSSCMYWTGLN
;
A
#
# COMPACT_ATOMS: atom_id res chain seq x y z
N ASN A 1 2.19 -0.06 19.41
CA ASN A 1 2.40 -0.73 20.71
C ASN A 1 3.69 -0.19 21.33
N TYR A 2 3.59 0.80 22.22
CA TYR A 2 4.74 1.65 22.64
C TYR A 2 5.43 1.18 23.93
N LYS A 3 5.02 0.05 24.48
CA LYS A 3 5.54 -0.50 25.74
C LYS A 3 5.78 -1.99 25.57
N ASN A 4 6.73 -2.52 26.33
CA ASN A 4 6.85 -3.95 26.50
C ASN A 4 5.62 -4.44 27.29
N GLN A 5 5.01 -5.53 26.84
CA GLN A 5 3.90 -6.19 27.52
C GLN A 5 4.31 -7.60 27.91
N ALA A 6 3.77 -8.08 29.02
CA ALA A 6 3.89 -9.45 29.48
C ALA A 6 2.49 -9.95 29.82
N GLN A 7 2.04 -11.02 29.15
CA GLN A 7 0.77 -11.67 29.44
C GLN A 7 1.05 -13.05 30.05
N GLU A 8 0.54 -13.29 31.25
CA GLU A 8 0.58 -14.62 31.86
C GLU A 8 -0.25 -15.59 31.03
N TYR A 9 0.33 -16.75 30.72
CA TYR A 9 -0.34 -17.84 30.00
C TYR A 9 0.09 -19.19 30.57
N LYS A 10 -0.83 -19.82 31.32
CA LYS A 10 -0.57 -21.03 32.12
C LYS A 10 0.58 -20.78 33.11
N ASN A 11 1.75 -21.39 32.87
CA ASN A 11 2.93 -21.28 33.73
C ASN A 11 4.07 -20.48 33.07
N ASN A 12 3.77 -19.70 32.03
CA ASN A 12 4.74 -18.89 31.28
C ASN A 12 4.22 -17.46 31.08
N TYR A 13 5.09 -16.58 30.60
CA TYR A 13 4.71 -15.27 30.08
C TYR A 13 4.93 -15.21 28.57
N VAL A 14 3.94 -14.70 27.85
CA VAL A 14 4.11 -14.23 26.48
C VAL A 14 4.62 -12.80 26.56
N LEU A 15 5.87 -12.59 26.15
CA LEU A 15 6.48 -11.27 26.11
C LEU A 15 6.28 -10.65 24.72
N GLN A 16 5.68 -9.47 24.68
CA GLN A 16 5.62 -8.63 23.49
C GLN A 16 6.48 -7.40 23.73
N TYR A 17 7.65 -7.33 23.08
CA TYR A 17 8.47 -6.14 23.15
C TYR A 17 7.81 -4.97 22.40
N ARG A 18 8.12 -3.75 22.85
CA ARG A 18 7.72 -2.53 22.15
C ARG A 18 8.20 -2.62 20.70
N TYR A 19 7.38 -2.11 19.79
CA TYR A 19 7.80 -2.00 18.41
C TYR A 19 9.06 -1.12 18.33
N PRO A 20 10.13 -1.54 17.65
CA PRO A 20 11.33 -0.72 17.53
C PRO A 20 11.03 0.53 16.68
N ASP A 21 11.56 1.66 17.11
CA ASP A 21 11.50 2.89 16.33
C ASP A 21 12.52 2.78 15.19
N TYR A 22 12.05 2.86 13.95
CA TYR A 22 12.90 2.82 12.77
C TYR A 22 13.13 4.23 12.24
N THR A 23 14.34 4.47 11.74
CA THR A 23 14.74 5.68 11.03
C THR A 23 14.98 5.38 9.55
N THR A 24 15.16 6.43 8.75
CA THR A 24 15.61 6.32 7.37
C THR A 24 16.92 5.52 7.28
N GLU A 25 17.85 5.77 8.19
CA GLU A 25 19.15 5.12 8.27
C GLU A 25 19.03 3.62 8.57
N ASP A 26 18.10 3.24 9.45
CA ASP A 26 17.82 1.82 9.73
C ASP A 26 17.29 1.10 8.49
N LEU A 27 16.33 1.71 7.78
CA LEU A 27 15.81 1.13 6.54
C LEU A 27 16.90 1.05 5.47
N ASP A 28 17.68 2.12 5.31
CA ASP A 28 18.78 2.15 4.35
C ASP A 28 19.81 1.06 4.63
N TRP A 29 20.12 0.81 5.92
CA TRP A 29 20.99 -0.29 6.33
C TRP A 29 20.36 -1.65 5.99
N ILE A 30 19.12 -1.91 6.40
CA ILE A 30 18.39 -3.17 6.15
C ILE A 30 18.39 -3.48 4.65
N TYR A 31 17.97 -2.54 3.81
CA TYR A 31 17.84 -2.75 2.37
C TYR A 31 19.18 -2.68 1.61
N SER A 32 20.28 -2.31 2.28
CA SER A 32 21.64 -2.41 1.73
C SER A 32 22.29 -3.78 1.96
N LEU A 33 21.68 -4.65 2.77
CA LEU A 33 22.23 -5.98 3.02
C LEU A 33 22.32 -6.78 1.71
N GLY A 34 23.33 -7.63 1.60
CA GLY A 34 23.63 -8.42 0.40
C GLY A 34 22.66 -9.57 0.14
N TYR A 35 21.37 -9.28 0.02
CA TYR A 35 20.34 -10.28 -0.23
C TYR A 35 20.63 -11.03 -1.53
N THR A 36 20.72 -12.35 -1.42
CA THR A 36 21.07 -13.21 -2.56
C THR A 36 20.02 -13.17 -3.68
N ARG A 37 18.77 -12.84 -3.33
CA ARG A 37 17.58 -12.93 -4.19
C ARG A 37 17.43 -14.32 -4.84
N LYS A 38 18.07 -15.35 -4.27
CA LYS A 38 17.88 -16.74 -4.63
C LYS A 38 16.61 -17.23 -3.96
N LEU A 39 15.63 -17.61 -4.77
CA LEU A 39 14.36 -18.17 -4.32
C LEU A 39 14.30 -19.65 -4.71
N HIS A 40 13.61 -20.45 -3.91
CA HIS A 40 13.28 -21.82 -4.29
C HIS A 40 12.55 -21.83 -5.67
N PRO A 41 12.79 -22.80 -6.57
CA PRO A 41 12.21 -22.82 -7.92
C PRO A 41 10.68 -22.68 -7.96
N HIS A 42 9.99 -23.25 -6.96
CA HIS A 42 8.54 -23.19 -6.80
C HIS A 42 8.07 -22.11 -5.83
N SER A 43 8.92 -21.15 -5.48
CA SER A 43 8.53 -20.08 -4.55
C SER A 43 7.43 -19.21 -5.16
N PRO A 44 6.31 -18.99 -4.45
CA PRO A 44 5.27 -18.06 -4.89
C PRO A 44 5.77 -16.62 -4.94
N LEU A 45 6.90 -16.32 -4.29
CA LEU A 45 7.51 -14.98 -4.25
C LEU A 45 8.33 -14.64 -5.50
N LYS A 46 8.41 -15.54 -6.48
CA LYS A 46 9.18 -15.31 -7.72
C LYS A 46 8.76 -14.04 -8.44
N MET A 47 7.47 -13.68 -8.37
CA MET A 47 6.90 -12.47 -8.94
C MET A 47 7.33 -11.16 -8.26
N ALA A 48 7.93 -11.24 -7.06
CA ALA A 48 8.44 -10.10 -6.31
C ALA A 48 9.97 -10.14 -6.17
N LYS A 49 10.64 -11.00 -6.94
CA LYS A 49 12.08 -11.27 -6.82
C LYS A 49 12.91 -10.00 -7.02
N PHE A 50 12.50 -9.11 -7.91
CA PHE A 50 13.15 -7.83 -8.21
C PHE A 50 12.29 -6.63 -7.81
N SER A 51 11.45 -6.78 -6.77
CA SER A 51 10.77 -5.64 -6.15
C SER A 51 11.75 -4.80 -5.33
N VAL A 52 11.44 -3.51 -5.25
CA VAL A 52 12.19 -2.50 -4.48
C VAL A 52 11.22 -1.77 -3.57
N VAL A 53 11.44 -1.88 -2.26
CA VAL A 53 10.60 -1.21 -1.26
C VAL A 53 11.04 0.24 -1.11
N THR A 54 10.15 1.23 -1.16
CA THR A 54 10.54 2.65 -1.08
C THR A 54 10.39 3.23 0.32
N HIS A 55 9.46 2.72 1.11
CA HIS A 55 9.16 3.21 2.45
C HIS A 55 8.58 2.09 3.32
N ARG A 56 8.56 2.32 4.63
CA ARG A 56 7.84 1.53 5.62
C ARG A 56 6.66 2.35 6.17
N GLY A 57 5.61 1.65 6.58
CA GLY A 57 4.45 2.24 7.24
C GLY A 57 3.32 2.61 6.29
N CYS A 58 2.17 2.95 6.87
CA CYS A 58 1.00 3.36 6.11
C CYS A 58 0.12 4.28 6.95
N ILE A 59 -0.12 5.48 6.45
CA ILE A 59 -0.96 6.50 7.10
C ILE A 59 -2.46 6.26 6.90
N GLY A 60 -2.84 5.12 6.31
CA GLY A 60 -4.19 4.92 5.82
C GLY A 60 -5.25 4.76 6.91
N GLY A 61 -4.86 4.40 8.14
CA GLY A 61 -5.74 4.33 9.30
C GLY A 61 -6.89 3.32 9.20
N CYS A 62 -6.82 2.34 8.30
CA CYS A 62 -7.92 1.41 8.06
C CYS A 62 -8.11 0.47 9.27
N ASN A 63 -9.32 0.41 9.83
CA ASN A 63 -9.63 -0.30 11.08
C ASN A 63 -9.43 -1.83 11.00
N PHE A 64 -9.44 -2.40 9.80
CA PHE A 64 -9.23 -3.83 9.53
C PHE A 64 -7.78 -4.18 9.21
N CYS A 65 -6.92 -3.17 9.01
CA CYS A 65 -5.57 -3.37 8.51
C CYS A 65 -4.56 -3.49 9.66
N SER A 66 -3.67 -4.48 9.60
CA SER A 66 -2.63 -4.66 10.60
C SER A 66 -1.34 -3.89 10.32
N ILE A 67 -1.21 -3.20 9.17
CA ILE A 67 0.03 -2.51 8.79
C ILE A 67 0.49 -1.53 9.87
N ALA A 68 -0.41 -0.72 10.42
CA ALA A 68 -0.09 0.21 11.49
C ALA A 68 0.53 -0.48 12.73
N LEU A 69 0.13 -1.72 13.00
CA LEU A 69 0.62 -2.48 14.16
C LEU A 69 2.05 -3.00 13.99
N HIS A 70 2.45 -3.34 12.76
CA HIS A 70 3.75 -4.00 12.49
C HIS A 70 4.69 -3.23 11.56
N GLN A 71 4.26 -2.09 11.01
CA GLN A 71 5.08 -1.17 10.23
C GLN A 71 4.98 0.29 10.69
N GLY A 72 4.07 0.60 11.62
CA GLY A 72 3.80 1.98 12.04
C GLY A 72 2.69 2.67 11.22
N ASP A 73 2.08 3.66 11.85
CA ASP A 73 1.04 4.55 11.32
C ASP A 73 1.60 5.86 10.74
N GLU A 74 2.92 5.99 10.68
CA GLU A 74 3.67 7.06 10.01
C GLU A 74 4.42 6.49 8.80
N ILE A 75 4.83 7.36 7.87
CA ILE A 75 5.72 6.95 6.79
C ILE A 75 7.16 7.16 7.22
N ILE A 76 7.99 6.14 6.97
CA ILE A 76 9.44 6.24 7.05
C ILE A 76 9.99 5.90 5.66
N SER A 77 10.37 6.93 4.92
CA SER A 77 10.92 6.79 3.57
C SER A 77 12.40 6.43 3.61
N ARG A 78 12.81 5.46 2.78
CA ARG A 78 14.24 5.24 2.52
C ARG A 78 14.84 6.44 1.80
N SER A 79 16.14 6.63 1.92
CA SER A 79 16.79 7.69 1.16
C SER A 79 16.74 7.40 -0.35
N GLU A 80 16.58 8.46 -1.15
CA GLU A 80 16.54 8.33 -2.62
C GLU A 80 17.82 7.66 -3.13
N ALA A 81 18.98 8.04 -2.57
CA ALA A 81 20.27 7.48 -2.91
C ALA A 81 20.34 5.97 -2.63
N ASN A 82 19.79 5.50 -1.51
CA ASN A 82 19.75 4.10 -1.15
C ASN A 82 18.90 3.28 -2.13
N ILE A 83 17.69 3.76 -2.44
CA ILE A 83 16.77 3.10 -3.39
C ILE A 83 17.40 3.01 -4.78
N LEU A 84 18.00 4.10 -5.27
CA LEU A 84 18.65 4.13 -6.57
C LEU A 84 19.89 3.24 -6.61
N LYS A 85 20.68 3.17 -5.53
CA LYS A 85 21.82 2.27 -5.40
C LYS A 85 21.39 0.80 -5.46
N GLU A 86 20.34 0.42 -4.73
CA GLU A 86 19.76 -0.93 -4.80
C GLU A 86 19.31 -1.24 -6.23
N THR A 87 18.49 -0.36 -6.82
CA THR A 87 17.95 -0.53 -8.18
C THR A 87 19.06 -0.73 -9.21
N LYS A 88 20.14 0.08 -9.13
CA LYS A 88 21.34 -0.08 -9.96
C LYS A 88 22.07 -1.40 -9.68
N GLY A 89 22.13 -1.82 -8.42
CA GLY A 89 22.70 -3.12 -8.03
C GLY A 89 21.97 -4.30 -8.69
N LEU A 90 20.64 -4.25 -8.76
CA LEU A 90 19.83 -5.30 -9.40
C LEU A 90 20.19 -5.52 -10.87
N THR A 91 20.60 -4.47 -11.58
CA THR A 91 21.01 -4.57 -13.00
C THR A 91 22.19 -5.51 -13.23
N LYS A 92 22.97 -5.79 -12.18
CA LYS A 92 24.14 -6.68 -12.24
C LYS A 92 23.79 -8.14 -11.93
N HIS A 93 22.57 -8.42 -11.48
CA HIS A 93 22.16 -9.77 -11.15
C HIS A 93 21.93 -10.58 -12.44
N PRO A 94 22.46 -11.82 -12.59
CA PRO A 94 22.40 -12.59 -13.85
C PRO A 94 20.96 -12.87 -14.33
N ASP A 95 20.03 -13.07 -13.39
CA ASP A 95 18.62 -13.29 -13.72
C ASP A 95 17.84 -12.00 -14.04
N PHE A 96 18.41 -10.81 -13.84
CA PHE A 96 17.69 -9.55 -14.04
C PHE A 96 17.49 -9.29 -15.53
N LYS A 97 16.24 -9.07 -15.94
CA LYS A 97 15.86 -8.88 -17.35
C LYS A 97 15.53 -7.43 -17.73
N GLY A 98 15.81 -6.50 -16.83
CA GLY A 98 15.51 -5.07 -16.98
C GLY A 98 14.17 -4.64 -16.40
N TYR A 99 13.49 -5.49 -15.63
CA TYR A 99 12.18 -5.20 -15.06
C TYR A 99 12.26 -5.16 -13.55
N ILE A 100 11.85 -4.04 -12.96
CA ILE A 100 11.57 -3.97 -11.52
C ILE A 100 10.13 -4.42 -11.31
N ASP A 101 9.96 -5.51 -10.56
CA ASP A 101 8.68 -6.23 -10.46
C ASP A 101 7.60 -5.42 -9.77
N ASP A 102 7.98 -4.69 -8.73
CA ASP A 102 7.14 -3.73 -8.01
C ASP A 102 8.03 -2.65 -7.35
N PHE A 103 7.50 -1.44 -7.22
CA PHE A 103 8.21 -0.30 -6.69
C PHE A 103 7.28 0.50 -5.78
N GLY A 104 7.47 0.42 -4.46
CA GLY A 104 6.53 1.01 -3.52
C GLY A 104 6.66 0.48 -2.10
N GLY A 105 5.60 0.62 -1.31
CA GLY A 105 5.47 0.07 0.03
C GLY A 105 4.08 -0.51 0.22
N PRO A 106 3.54 -0.56 1.46
CA PRO A 106 2.22 -1.13 1.71
C PRO A 106 1.10 -0.48 0.88
N SER A 107 1.17 0.85 0.68
CA SER A 107 0.53 1.54 -0.45
C SER A 107 1.63 2.16 -1.29
N ALA A 108 1.64 1.89 -2.59
CA ALA A 108 2.77 2.27 -3.43
C ALA A 108 3.01 3.79 -3.53
N ASN A 109 1.99 4.60 -3.27
CA ASN A 109 2.02 6.04 -3.49
C ASN A 109 2.32 6.89 -2.25
N MET A 110 2.77 6.30 -1.13
CA MET A 110 3.02 7.06 0.10
C MET A 110 4.48 7.48 0.33
N TYR A 111 5.40 7.13 -0.58
CA TYR A 111 6.80 7.55 -0.46
C TYR A 111 6.94 9.08 -0.41
N GLY A 112 7.70 9.56 0.55
CA GLY A 112 7.97 10.98 0.76
C GLY A 112 6.89 11.74 1.52
N MET A 113 5.82 11.06 1.97
CA MET A 113 4.80 11.60 2.87
C MET A 113 5.25 11.46 4.34
N ASP A 114 6.52 11.72 4.62
CA ASP A 114 7.07 11.70 5.97
C ASP A 114 6.65 12.98 6.71
N CYS A 115 6.29 12.89 8.00
CA CYS A 115 6.09 14.08 8.85
C CYS A 115 7.40 14.40 9.58
N GLU A 116 7.92 15.65 9.53
CA GLU A 116 9.08 16.04 10.36
C GLU A 116 8.74 16.03 11.86
N LYS A 117 7.52 16.45 12.18
CA LYS A 117 6.96 16.39 13.53
C LYS A 117 5.97 15.25 13.58
N ARG A 118 6.00 14.51 14.68
CA ARG A 118 5.02 13.44 14.92
C ARG A 118 3.61 14.00 14.74
N CYS A 119 2.92 13.41 13.79
CA CYS A 119 1.55 13.74 13.48
C CYS A 119 0.69 13.30 14.68
N GLY A 120 -0.32 14.09 15.09
CA GLY A 120 -1.04 13.94 16.37
C GLY A 120 -1.70 12.56 16.59
N GLU A 121 -3.03 12.48 16.58
CA GLU A 121 -3.69 11.17 16.74
C GLU A 121 -3.76 10.36 15.43
N SER A 122 -3.61 11.03 14.27
CA SER A 122 -3.71 10.38 12.97
C SER A 122 -2.95 11.14 11.87
N CYS A 123 -1.92 10.50 11.32
CA CYS A 123 -1.18 11.00 10.15
C CYS A 123 -2.08 11.26 8.94
N TRP A 124 -3.16 10.48 8.79
CA TRP A 124 -4.16 10.67 7.74
C TRP A 124 -4.74 12.09 7.73
N ARG A 125 -4.88 12.72 8.90
CA ARG A 125 -5.47 14.05 9.07
C ARG A 125 -4.43 15.16 9.25
N CYS A 126 -3.14 14.84 9.14
CA CYS A 126 -2.11 15.85 9.25
C CYS A 126 -2.15 16.83 8.07
N THR A 127 -2.13 18.12 8.39
CA THR A 127 -2.07 19.24 7.45
C THR A 127 -0.67 19.44 6.87
N ASP A 128 0.37 19.05 7.60
CA ASP A 128 1.76 19.23 7.20
C ASP A 128 2.25 18.11 6.25
N LEU A 129 1.40 17.13 5.97
CA LEU A 129 1.73 16.00 5.09
C LEU A 129 1.86 16.46 3.64
N ASP A 130 3.02 16.26 3.01
CA ASP A 130 3.21 16.54 1.58
C ASP A 130 2.49 15.51 0.70
N ARG A 131 1.27 15.85 0.25
CA ARG A 131 0.47 15.02 -0.65
C ARG A 131 0.76 15.24 -2.14
N SER A 132 1.76 16.05 -2.49
CA SER A 132 2.03 16.40 -3.89
C SER A 132 2.63 15.27 -4.73
N HIS A 133 3.10 14.20 -4.09
CA HIS A 133 3.81 13.06 -4.71
C HIS A 133 5.11 13.45 -5.44
N ARG A 134 5.60 14.70 -5.31
CA ARG A 134 6.77 15.21 -6.05
C ARG A 134 8.02 14.36 -5.84
N ARG A 135 8.29 13.96 -4.59
CA ARG A 135 9.44 13.08 -4.26
C ARG A 135 9.32 11.71 -4.93
N LEU A 136 8.13 11.11 -4.93
CA LEU A 136 7.88 9.82 -5.59
C LEU A 136 8.01 9.91 -7.12
N ILE A 137 7.47 10.96 -7.75
CA ILE A 137 7.61 11.19 -9.19
C ILE A 137 9.09 11.33 -9.57
N SER A 138 9.85 12.16 -8.83
CA SER A 138 11.30 12.32 -9.03
C SER A 138 12.01 10.97 -8.94
N LEU A 139 11.74 10.19 -7.89
CA LEU A 139 12.35 8.90 -7.67
C LEU A 139 12.04 7.91 -8.82
N LEU A 140 10.77 7.81 -9.24
CA LEU A 140 10.36 6.95 -10.36
C LEU A 140 11.08 7.31 -11.66
N ARG A 141 11.17 8.61 -11.99
CA ARG A 141 11.87 9.12 -13.17
C ARG A 141 13.37 8.79 -13.12
N LYS A 142 14.03 9.06 -11.99
CA LYS A 142 15.46 8.76 -11.79
C LYS A 142 15.75 7.26 -11.87
N ALA A 143 14.92 6.44 -11.23
CA ALA A 143 15.08 4.99 -11.23
C ALA A 143 14.89 4.40 -12.64
N ARG A 144 13.92 4.93 -13.41
CA ARG A 144 13.70 4.54 -14.82
C ARG A 144 14.87 4.88 -15.72
N ALA A 145 15.62 5.95 -15.42
CA ALA A 145 16.77 6.39 -16.21
C ALA A 145 18.05 5.55 -15.95
N ILE A 146 18.03 4.61 -15.00
CA ILE A 146 19.19 3.77 -14.68
C ILE A 146 19.51 2.83 -15.87
N PRO A 147 20.74 2.83 -16.41
CA PRO A 147 21.12 1.91 -17.48
C PRO A 147 20.90 0.44 -17.09
N GLY A 148 20.26 -0.31 -17.97
CA GLY A 148 19.87 -1.71 -17.73
C GLY A 148 18.45 -1.88 -17.19
N VAL A 149 17.81 -0.82 -16.68
CA VAL A 149 16.37 -0.81 -16.35
C VAL A 149 15.58 -0.48 -17.63
N LYS A 150 14.69 -1.39 -18.04
CA LYS A 150 13.76 -1.22 -19.16
C LYS A 150 12.43 -0.67 -18.71
N LYS A 151 11.91 -1.16 -17.57
CA LYS A 151 10.63 -0.70 -17.01
C LYS A 151 10.57 -0.94 -15.51
N ILE A 152 9.91 -0.02 -14.82
CA ILE A 152 9.58 -0.13 -13.40
C ILE A 152 8.07 -0.27 -13.30
N PHE A 153 7.62 -1.34 -12.65
CA PHE A 153 6.20 -1.56 -12.42
C PHE A 153 5.77 -1.06 -11.04
N VAL A 154 4.55 -0.53 -10.98
CA VAL A 154 3.81 -0.33 -9.72
C VAL A 154 2.65 -1.32 -9.72
N ARG A 155 2.82 -2.42 -8.99
CA ARG A 155 1.87 -3.55 -8.89
C ARG A 155 1.17 -3.63 -7.54
N SER A 156 1.77 -3.03 -6.50
CA SER A 156 1.10 -2.78 -5.24
C SER A 156 -0.07 -1.81 -5.43
N GLY A 157 -1.07 -1.92 -4.55
CA GLY A 157 -2.22 -1.02 -4.59
C GLY A 157 -1.82 0.42 -4.27
N ILE A 158 -2.53 1.38 -4.85
CA ILE A 158 -2.43 2.79 -4.48
C ILE A 158 -3.68 3.26 -3.74
N ARG A 159 -3.51 4.28 -2.89
CA ARG A 159 -4.62 5.09 -2.38
C ARG A 159 -5.03 6.10 -3.44
N TYR A 160 -6.10 5.78 -4.15
CA TYR A 160 -6.63 6.56 -5.27
C TYR A 160 -7.05 7.97 -4.86
N ASP A 161 -7.54 8.11 -3.63
CA ASP A 161 -7.95 9.35 -3.01
C ASP A 161 -6.75 10.26 -2.72
N LEU A 162 -5.61 9.71 -2.30
CA LEU A 162 -4.34 10.45 -2.24
C LEU A 162 -3.80 10.76 -3.63
N ALA A 163 -3.87 9.81 -4.57
CA ALA A 163 -3.34 10.00 -5.92
C ALA A 163 -4.02 11.18 -6.64
N LEU A 164 -5.30 11.46 -6.36
CA LEU A 164 -6.02 12.62 -6.89
C LEU A 164 -5.48 13.97 -6.43
N ASP A 165 -4.63 14.03 -5.40
CA ASP A 165 -3.96 15.26 -5.00
C ASP A 165 -2.79 15.61 -5.95
N SER A 166 -2.46 14.72 -6.90
CA SER A 166 -1.42 14.92 -7.91
C SER A 166 -1.79 14.27 -9.25
N GLU A 167 -2.38 15.05 -10.16
CA GLU A 167 -2.66 14.59 -11.53
C GLU A 167 -1.37 14.17 -12.26
N GLU A 168 -0.25 14.87 -11.99
CA GLU A 168 1.07 14.50 -12.54
C GLU A 168 1.48 13.08 -12.14
N TYR A 169 1.21 12.66 -10.90
CA TYR A 169 1.50 11.30 -10.46
C TYR A 169 0.68 10.26 -11.23
N ILE A 170 -0.62 10.50 -11.41
CA ILE A 170 -1.49 9.58 -12.15
C ILE A 170 -1.06 9.50 -13.62
N LYS A 171 -0.66 10.62 -14.21
CA LYS A 171 -0.10 10.68 -15.57
C LYS A 171 1.21 9.88 -15.67
N GLU A 172 2.17 10.08 -14.76
CA GLU A 172 3.43 9.31 -14.73
C GLU A 172 3.15 7.80 -14.63
N LEU A 173 2.22 7.38 -13.75
CA LEU A 173 1.83 5.97 -13.63
C LEU A 173 1.27 5.41 -14.95
N SER A 174 0.31 6.13 -15.56
CA SER A 174 -0.36 5.73 -16.80
C SER A 174 0.60 5.62 -17.98
N GLU A 175 1.56 6.54 -18.08
CA GLU A 175 2.51 6.57 -19.20
C GLU A 175 3.60 5.50 -19.05
N HIS A 176 4.02 5.18 -17.81
CA HIS A 176 5.29 4.49 -17.62
C HIS A 176 5.27 3.27 -16.70
N HIS A 177 4.36 3.17 -15.73
CA HIS A 177 4.51 2.22 -14.62
C HIS A 177 3.43 1.14 -14.52
N ILE A 178 2.34 1.27 -15.26
CA ILE A 178 1.27 0.27 -15.27
C ILE A 178 1.59 -0.88 -16.23
N SER A 179 1.32 -2.11 -15.78
CA SER A 179 1.44 -3.36 -16.55
C SER A 179 0.05 -3.95 -16.84
N GLY A 180 -0.74 -3.24 -17.64
CA GLY A 180 -2.11 -3.64 -18.00
C GLY A 180 -3.15 -3.26 -16.94
N THR A 181 -2.86 -3.37 -15.65
CA THR A 181 -3.84 -3.05 -14.60
C THR A 181 -3.23 -2.25 -13.46
N LEU A 182 -3.92 -1.18 -13.05
CA LEU A 182 -3.64 -0.45 -11.82
C LEU A 182 -4.58 -0.93 -10.72
N LYS A 183 -4.03 -1.25 -9.55
CA LYS A 183 -4.80 -1.75 -8.42
C LYS A 183 -5.13 -0.61 -7.46
N ILE A 184 -6.40 -0.50 -7.10
CA ILE A 184 -6.89 0.46 -6.12
C ILE A 184 -7.76 -0.24 -5.09
N ALA A 185 -7.84 0.33 -3.88
CA ALA A 185 -8.51 -0.29 -2.75
C ALA A 185 -9.67 0.58 -2.24
N PRO A 186 -10.84 0.57 -2.91
CA PRO A 186 -12.06 1.16 -2.37
C PRO A 186 -12.62 0.38 -1.19
N GLU A 187 -12.33 -0.93 -1.09
CA GLU A 187 -12.83 -1.91 -0.11
C GLU A 187 -14.34 -2.14 -0.16
N HIS A 188 -15.14 -1.08 -0.06
CA HIS A 188 -16.59 -1.18 0.00
C HIS A 188 -17.25 0.05 -0.63
N PHE A 189 -18.57 -0.01 -0.84
CA PHE A 189 -19.33 1.11 -1.38
C PHE A 189 -20.53 1.57 -0.53
N SER A 190 -20.89 0.81 0.50
CA SER A 190 -21.74 1.33 1.58
C SER A 190 -20.99 2.33 2.45
N GLY A 191 -21.58 3.52 2.64
CA GLY A 191 -21.07 4.52 3.57
C GLY A 191 -21.06 4.06 5.03
N GLU A 192 -21.98 3.18 5.42
CA GLU A 192 -22.04 2.62 6.78
C GLU A 192 -20.85 1.72 7.05
N VAL A 193 -20.60 0.74 6.18
CA VAL A 193 -19.45 -0.17 6.29
C VAL A 193 -18.13 0.60 6.15
N LEU A 194 -18.05 1.56 5.22
CA LEU A 194 -16.85 2.38 5.05
C LEU A 194 -16.52 3.21 6.29
N ARG A 195 -17.52 3.77 6.98
CA ARG A 195 -17.33 4.45 8.26
C ARG A 195 -16.70 3.52 9.29
N LEU A 196 -17.18 2.28 9.40
CA LEU A 196 -16.62 1.26 10.31
C LEU A 196 -15.21 0.82 9.91
N MET A 197 -14.90 0.82 8.61
CA MET A 197 -13.56 0.58 8.08
C MET A 197 -12.59 1.76 8.29
N ASN A 198 -13.08 2.93 8.71
CA ASN A 198 -12.36 4.21 8.69
C ASN A 198 -11.86 4.57 7.27
N LYS A 199 -12.74 4.46 6.29
CA LYS A 199 -12.49 4.80 4.88
C LYS A 199 -13.58 5.72 4.32
N ASP A 200 -13.25 6.36 3.21
CA ASP A 200 -14.15 7.21 2.43
C ASP A 200 -13.97 6.90 0.95
N ASN A 201 -15.07 6.86 0.21
CA ASN A 201 -15.08 6.63 -1.24
C ASN A 201 -15.64 7.81 -2.04
N SER A 202 -15.87 8.96 -1.42
CA SER A 202 -16.40 10.17 -2.06
C SER A 202 -15.61 10.60 -3.31
N ARG A 203 -14.31 10.30 -3.34
CA ARG A 203 -13.39 10.65 -4.44
C ARG A 203 -13.25 9.55 -5.52
N PHE A 204 -13.96 8.43 -5.39
CA PHE A 204 -13.78 7.27 -6.25
C PHE A 204 -14.11 7.56 -7.73
N ASP A 205 -15.30 8.09 -8.00
CA ASP A 205 -15.75 8.32 -9.38
C ASP A 205 -14.84 9.36 -10.07
N LYS A 206 -14.43 10.41 -9.36
CA LYS A 206 -13.44 11.41 -9.85
C LYS A 206 -12.11 10.77 -10.26
N PHE A 207 -11.61 9.80 -9.48
CA PHE A 207 -10.39 9.08 -9.83
C PHE A 207 -10.58 8.21 -11.06
N VAL A 208 -11.71 7.47 -11.14
CA VAL A 208 -12.03 6.62 -12.29
C VAL A 208 -12.11 7.44 -13.57
N ASP A 209 -12.78 8.61 -13.53
CA ASP A 209 -12.92 9.50 -14.69
C ASP A 209 -11.56 10.04 -15.16
N LEU A 210 -10.72 10.52 -14.24
CA LEU A 210 -9.38 11.00 -14.56
C LEU A 210 -8.51 9.87 -15.12
N PHE A 211 -8.53 8.69 -14.50
CA PHE A 211 -7.80 7.52 -14.98
C PHE A 211 -8.24 7.15 -16.40
N ASN A 212 -9.54 7.07 -16.66
CA ASN A 212 -10.08 6.72 -17.97
C ASN A 212 -9.70 7.75 -19.04
N SER A 213 -9.72 9.04 -18.69
CA SER A 213 -9.27 10.13 -19.57
C SER A 213 -7.80 9.97 -19.97
N LEU A 214 -6.91 9.79 -18.99
CA LEU A 214 -5.46 9.61 -19.22
C LEU A 214 -5.10 8.28 -19.91
N ASN A 215 -6.00 7.30 -19.85
CA ASN A 215 -5.83 5.97 -20.44
C ASN A 215 -6.63 5.74 -21.72
N LYS A 216 -7.22 6.78 -22.30
CA LYS A 216 -7.90 6.68 -23.59
C LYS A 216 -6.95 6.13 -24.66
N GLY A 217 -7.33 5.01 -25.29
CA GLY A 217 -6.50 4.32 -26.29
C GLY A 217 -5.39 3.42 -25.72
N LYS A 218 -5.16 3.41 -24.39
CA LYS A 218 -4.24 2.48 -23.73
C LYS A 218 -5.00 1.21 -23.34
N LYS A 219 -4.35 0.04 -23.45
CA LYS A 219 -4.89 -1.24 -22.94
C LYS A 219 -4.65 -1.36 -21.43
N GLN A 220 -5.03 -0.34 -20.67
CA GLN A 220 -4.87 -0.29 -19.21
C GLN A 220 -6.23 -0.24 -18.53
N THR A 221 -6.39 -0.99 -17.45
CA THR A 221 -7.64 -1.09 -16.69
C THR A 221 -7.41 -0.88 -15.20
N LEU A 222 -8.50 -0.68 -14.45
CA LEU A 222 -8.49 -0.71 -13.01
C LEU A 222 -8.85 -2.11 -12.50
N ARG A 223 -8.26 -2.48 -11.37
CA ARG A 223 -8.68 -3.63 -10.55
C ARG A 223 -8.92 -3.14 -9.14
N TYR A 224 -10.01 -3.62 -8.56
CA TYR A 224 -10.53 -3.14 -7.31
C TYR A 224 -10.34 -4.20 -6.23
N TYR A 225 -9.72 -3.83 -5.12
CA TYR A 225 -9.79 -4.64 -3.91
C TYR A 225 -11.09 -4.31 -3.18
N ILE A 226 -11.96 -5.31 -3.13
CA ILE A 226 -13.27 -5.26 -2.47
C ILE A 226 -13.25 -6.26 -1.33
N MET A 227 -13.70 -5.83 -0.16
CA MET A 227 -13.86 -6.65 1.02
C MET A 227 -15.34 -6.84 1.31
N ILE A 228 -15.72 -8.07 1.67
CA ILE A 228 -17.08 -8.44 2.09
C ILE A 228 -17.04 -9.11 3.46
N GLY A 229 -18.16 -9.12 4.18
CA GLY A 229 -18.31 -9.76 5.49
C GLY A 229 -17.58 -9.02 6.61
N HIS A 230 -17.28 -7.73 6.41
CA HIS A 230 -16.76 -6.86 7.46
C HIS A 230 -17.85 -6.60 8.51
N PRO A 231 -17.54 -6.34 9.79
CA PRO A 231 -18.56 -5.99 10.77
C PRO A 231 -19.46 -4.83 10.31
N GLY A 232 -20.78 -5.06 10.35
CA GLY A 232 -21.78 -4.14 9.80
C GLY A 232 -22.11 -4.34 8.32
N ASP A 233 -21.45 -5.26 7.62
CA ASP A 233 -21.76 -5.64 6.24
C ASP A 233 -22.90 -6.67 6.18
N ASP A 234 -24.12 -6.22 6.49
CA ASP A 234 -25.34 -7.03 6.40
C ASP A 234 -25.82 -7.24 4.95
N GLU A 235 -26.89 -8.02 4.76
CA GLU A 235 -27.45 -8.32 3.44
C GLU A 235 -27.84 -7.06 2.65
N GLY A 236 -28.31 -6.01 3.33
CA GLY A 236 -28.63 -4.73 2.71
C GLY A 236 -27.39 -4.02 2.18
N GLN A 237 -26.31 -4.01 2.96
CA GLN A 237 -25.03 -3.42 2.55
C GLN A 237 -24.39 -4.19 1.38
N VAL A 238 -24.46 -5.52 1.40
CA VAL A 238 -23.98 -6.38 0.30
C VAL A 238 -24.78 -6.15 -0.98
N LYS A 239 -26.10 -5.92 -0.88
CA LYS A 239 -26.93 -5.56 -2.04
C LYS A 239 -26.51 -4.22 -2.65
N LEU A 240 -26.30 -3.19 -1.81
CA LEU A 240 -25.80 -1.89 -2.26
C LEU A 240 -24.43 -2.01 -2.93
N LEU A 241 -23.54 -2.83 -2.37
CA LEU A 241 -22.26 -3.15 -2.98
C LEU A 241 -22.48 -3.77 -4.38
N GLY A 242 -23.30 -4.81 -4.48
CA GLY A 242 -23.62 -5.50 -5.74
C GLY A 242 -24.11 -4.55 -6.85
N GLU A 243 -25.02 -3.63 -6.51
CA GLU A 243 -25.53 -2.63 -7.45
C GLU A 243 -24.44 -1.68 -7.99
N LYS A 244 -23.49 -1.26 -7.15
CA LYS A 244 -22.34 -0.45 -7.59
C LYS A 244 -21.37 -1.27 -8.43
N LEU A 245 -21.06 -2.50 -8.00
CA LEU A 245 -20.12 -3.38 -8.68
C LEU A 245 -20.60 -3.81 -10.07
N ALA A 246 -21.92 -3.94 -10.28
CA ALA A 246 -22.51 -4.23 -11.59
C ALA A 246 -22.19 -3.16 -12.65
N ARG A 247 -21.78 -1.95 -12.23
CA ARG A 247 -21.38 -0.84 -13.11
C ARG A 247 -19.86 -0.78 -13.35
N LEU A 248 -19.09 -1.62 -12.64
CA LEU A 248 -17.64 -1.71 -12.76
C LEU A 248 -17.26 -2.95 -13.59
N ARG A 249 -16.03 -2.95 -14.12
CA ARG A 249 -15.46 -4.08 -14.86
C ARG A 249 -14.25 -4.63 -14.11
N ASN A 250 -13.81 -5.86 -14.40
CA ASN A 250 -12.59 -6.45 -13.83
C ASN A 250 -12.59 -6.61 -12.30
N ILE A 251 -13.75 -6.95 -11.74
CA ILE A 251 -13.86 -7.44 -10.37
C ILE A 251 -13.69 -8.96 -10.42
N GLU A 252 -12.49 -9.44 -10.14
CA GLU A 252 -12.17 -10.87 -10.21
C GLU A 252 -12.24 -11.56 -8.86
N HIS A 253 -11.92 -10.83 -7.78
CA HIS A 253 -11.78 -11.40 -6.45
C HIS A 253 -12.36 -10.49 -5.39
N PHE A 254 -13.05 -11.11 -4.44
CA PHE A 254 -13.49 -10.50 -3.20
C PHE A 254 -12.60 -11.01 -2.07
N GLN A 255 -12.16 -10.11 -1.21
CA GLN A 255 -11.53 -10.48 0.04
C GLN A 255 -12.62 -10.69 1.09
N LEU A 256 -12.75 -11.90 1.61
CA LEU A 256 -13.56 -12.10 2.80
C LEU A 256 -12.82 -11.48 3.99
N PHE A 257 -13.51 -10.65 4.78
CA PHE A 257 -12.96 -10.13 6.01
C PHE A 257 -12.48 -11.28 6.88
N THR A 258 -11.21 -11.24 7.22
CA THR A 258 -10.57 -12.22 8.10
C THR A 258 -10.16 -11.48 9.37
N PRO A 259 -10.76 -11.80 10.53
CA PRO A 259 -10.41 -11.15 11.80
C PRO A 259 -8.90 -11.25 12.05
N THR A 260 -8.23 -10.11 11.91
CA THR A 260 -6.79 -9.98 12.10
C THR A 260 -6.52 -9.51 13.53
N PRO A 261 -5.75 -10.27 14.33
CA PRO A 261 -5.52 -9.93 15.73
C PRO A 261 -5.12 -8.47 15.96
N MET A 262 -5.62 -7.89 17.05
CA MET A 262 -5.36 -6.51 17.48
C MET A 262 -5.90 -5.39 16.57
N THR A 263 -6.67 -5.71 15.52
CA THR A 263 -7.34 -4.68 14.70
C THR A 263 -8.68 -4.26 15.32
N VAL A 264 -9.07 -3.00 15.12
CA VAL A 264 -10.35 -2.46 15.61
C VAL A 264 -11.51 -3.26 15.05
N SER A 265 -11.48 -3.60 13.75
CA SER A 265 -12.53 -4.41 13.14
C SER A 265 -12.61 -5.84 13.67
N SER A 266 -11.53 -6.40 14.22
CA SER A 266 -11.62 -7.70 14.88
C SER A 266 -12.25 -7.60 16.26
N CYS A 267 -12.07 -6.47 16.95
CA CYS A 267 -12.80 -6.17 18.17
C CYS A 267 -14.31 -6.04 17.88
N MET A 268 -14.68 -5.29 16.83
CA MET A 268 -16.07 -5.19 16.35
C MET A 268 -16.64 -6.58 16.06
N TYR A 269 -15.92 -7.40 15.29
CA TYR A 269 -16.33 -8.77 14.95
C TYR A 269 -16.56 -9.64 16.19
N TRP A 270 -15.66 -9.60 17.18
CA TRP A 270 -15.74 -10.43 18.37
C TRP A 270 -16.83 -9.99 19.36
N THR A 271 -17.00 -8.67 19.50
CA THR A 271 -17.91 -8.09 20.52
C THR A 271 -19.32 -7.82 19.99
N GLY A 272 -19.48 -7.70 18.67
CA GLY A 272 -20.71 -7.24 18.03
C GLY A 272 -20.96 -5.73 18.18
N LEU A 273 -19.99 -4.96 18.67
CA LEU A 273 -20.11 -3.52 18.88
C LEU A 273 -19.46 -2.74 17.72
N ASN A 274 -20.27 -1.98 16.98
CA ASN A 274 -19.90 -1.23 15.77
C ASN A 274 -19.96 0.30 15.96
#